data_AF-A0A978TZF7-F1
#
_entry.id   AF-A0A978TZF7-F1
#
_cell.length_a   1.000
_cell.length_b   1.000
_cell.length_c   1.000
_cell.angle_alpha   90.00
_cell.angle_beta   90.00
_cell.angle_gamma   90.00
#
_symmetry.space_group_name_H-M   'P 1'
#
loop_
_entity.id
_entity.type
_entity.pdbx_description
1 polymer ?
#
loop_
_entity_poly.entity_id
_entity_poly.type
_entity_poly.pdbx_seq_one_letter_code
_entity_poly.pdbx_strand_id
1 'polypeptide(L)'
;MTAAKRPASQEKLSSTFRKRLQTLKPHQQVRAVVLLHTEPVSPAQTRQTASERQAAIAALRNSAQQAYQAIAPILERFGGHPLASRPNALGAIPIEITAEGVKALAQSDWVDGILEDQPIQPVDAAMNVKSITTA
;
A
#
# COMPACT_ATOMS: atom_id res chain seq x y z
N MET A 1 4.54 1.78 22.82
CA MET A 1 3.54 2.82 22.51
C MET A 1 2.50 2.18 21.61
N THR A 2 1.27 2.09 22.08
CA THR A 2 0.15 1.40 21.43
C THR A 2 -0.50 2.35 20.44
N ALA A 3 -0.52 1.99 19.15
CA ALA A 3 -1.28 2.71 18.14
C ALA A 3 -2.75 2.83 18.61
N ALA A 4 -3.33 4.03 18.48
CA ALA A 4 -4.72 4.26 18.83
C ALA A 4 -5.60 3.34 17.98
N LYS A 5 -6.46 2.55 18.63
CA LYS A 5 -7.36 1.58 17.99
C LYS A 5 -8.32 2.31 17.05
N ARG A 6 -8.12 2.15 15.74
CA ARG A 6 -8.99 2.73 14.70
C ARG A 6 -10.38 2.07 14.70
N PRO A 7 -11.44 2.78 14.27
CA PRO A 7 -12.73 2.15 14.00
C PRO A 7 -12.55 1.08 12.92
N ALA A 8 -13.13 -0.10 13.17
CA ALA A 8 -12.92 -1.35 12.45
C ALA A 8 -13.42 -1.38 10.98
N SER A 9 -13.68 -0.23 10.34
CA SER A 9 -14.45 -0.15 9.08
C SER A 9 -13.75 0.55 7.91
N GLN A 10 -12.48 0.97 8.02
CA GLN A 10 -11.74 1.33 6.82
C GLN A 10 -11.29 0.06 6.12
N GLU A 11 -12.07 -0.33 5.10
CA GLU A 11 -11.70 -1.40 4.20
C GLU A 11 -10.34 -1.11 3.56
N LYS A 12 -9.28 -1.77 4.03
CA LYS A 12 -7.90 -1.59 3.52
C LYS A 12 -7.67 -2.17 2.13
N LEU A 13 -8.67 -2.84 1.58
CA LEU A 13 -8.67 -3.45 0.25
C LEU A 13 -9.84 -2.87 -0.52
N SER A 14 -9.68 -2.64 -1.83
CA SER A 14 -10.84 -2.35 -2.68
C SER A 14 -11.78 -3.56 -2.75
N SER A 15 -13.06 -3.29 -3.06
CA SER A 15 -14.06 -4.35 -3.24
C SER A 15 -13.70 -5.31 -4.38
N THR A 16 -13.10 -4.80 -5.46
CA THR A 16 -12.61 -5.58 -6.60
C THR A 16 -11.46 -6.49 -6.19
N PHE A 17 -10.46 -5.97 -5.48
CA PHE A 17 -9.33 -6.77 -5.04
C PHE A 17 -9.75 -7.84 -4.04
N ARG A 18 -10.65 -7.49 -3.10
CA ARG A 18 -11.23 -8.46 -2.15
C ARG A 18 -11.95 -9.61 -2.85
N LYS A 19 -12.79 -9.32 -3.84
CA LYS A 19 -13.48 -10.34 -4.64
C LYS A 19 -12.47 -11.25 -5.36
N ARG A 20 -11.42 -10.67 -5.96
CA ARG A 20 -10.35 -11.46 -6.59
C ARG A 20 -9.65 -12.38 -5.60
N LEU A 21 -9.30 -11.90 -4.40
CA LEU A 21 -8.67 -12.72 -3.36
C LEU A 21 -9.54 -13.90 -2.87
N GLN A 22 -10.85 -13.89 -3.12
CA GLN A 22 -11.73 -15.02 -2.81
C GLN A 22 -11.65 -16.14 -3.85
N THR A 23 -11.23 -15.82 -5.08
CA THR A 23 -11.10 -16.81 -6.17
C THR A 23 -9.70 -17.44 -6.24
N LEU A 24 -8.72 -16.88 -5.51
CA LEU A 24 -7.35 -17.40 -5.48
C LEU A 24 -7.19 -18.50 -4.44
N LYS A 25 -6.28 -19.45 -4.71
CA LYS A 25 -5.88 -20.43 -3.69
C LYS A 25 -5.15 -19.71 -2.54
N PRO A 26 -5.29 -20.15 -1.28
CA PRO A 26 -4.69 -19.46 -0.13
C PRO A 26 -3.20 -19.16 -0.27
N HIS A 27 -2.43 -20.12 -0.78
CA HIS A 27 -0.98 -20.03 -0.96
C HIS A 27 -0.55 -19.49 -2.34
N GLN A 28 -1.49 -19.04 -3.17
CA GLN A 28 -1.16 -18.44 -4.46
C GLN A 28 -0.52 -17.07 -4.22
N GLN A 29 0.65 -16.84 -4.85
CA GLN A 29 1.36 -15.56 -4.76
C GLN A 29 0.62 -14.45 -5.52
N VAL A 30 0.64 -13.25 -4.94
CA VAL A 30 0.02 -12.04 -5.46
C VAL A 30 0.97 -10.87 -5.23
N ARG A 31 1.12 -10.02 -6.24
CA ARG A 31 1.82 -8.74 -6.11
C ARG A 31 0.88 -7.65 -5.61
N ALA A 32 1.34 -6.88 -4.63
CA ALA A 32 0.60 -5.80 -4.03
C ALA A 32 1.52 -4.66 -3.60
N VAL A 33 0.98 -3.45 -3.54
CA VAL A 33 1.62 -2.30 -2.90
C VAL A 33 0.96 -2.08 -1.55
N VAL A 34 1.74 -2.22 -0.48
CA VAL A 34 1.27 -2.00 0.89
C VAL A 34 1.55 -0.55 1.27
N LEU A 35 0.50 0.17 1.66
CA LEU A 35 0.60 1.49 2.28
C LEU A 35 0.75 1.29 3.79
N LEU A 36 1.91 1.64 4.32
CA LEU A 36 2.22 1.49 5.73
C LEU A 36 1.66 2.66 6.52
N HIS A 37 1.26 2.36 7.76
CA HIS A 37 0.88 3.39 8.69
C HIS A 37 2.09 4.26 9.01
N THR A 38 1.96 5.56 8.77
CA THR A 38 2.99 6.54 9.11
C THR A 38 2.41 7.63 9.98
N GLU A 39 3.22 8.14 10.89
CA GLU A 39 2.84 9.28 11.72
C GLU A 39 2.51 10.48 10.80
N PRO A 40 1.34 11.12 11.00
CA PRO A 40 0.94 12.24 10.17
C PRO A 40 1.96 13.37 10.32
N VAL A 41 2.52 13.80 9.20
CA VAL A 41 3.25 15.05 9.16
C VAL A 41 2.23 16.17 9.16
N SER A 42 2.18 16.96 10.24
CA SER A 42 1.27 18.10 10.34
C SER A 42 1.39 18.99 9.10
N PRO A 43 0.27 19.32 8.43
CA PRO A 43 0.31 20.20 7.26
C PRO A 43 0.92 21.53 7.67
N ALA A 44 1.91 21.99 6.93
CA ALA A 44 2.55 23.26 7.22
C ALA A 44 1.56 24.39 6.99
N GLN A 45 1.33 25.21 8.03
CA GLN A 45 0.45 26.38 7.95
C GLN A 45 1.10 27.52 7.14
N THR A 46 2.41 27.44 6.90
CA THR A 46 3.21 28.39 6.14
C THR A 46 4.12 27.67 5.16
N ARG A 47 4.76 28.41 4.23
CA ARG A 47 5.74 27.83 3.31
C ARG A 47 6.92 27.27 4.11
N GLN A 48 7.11 25.95 4.03
CA GLN A 48 8.26 25.28 4.64
C GLN A 48 9.58 25.72 4.00
N THR A 49 10.59 25.86 4.84
CA THR A 49 11.99 25.95 4.42
C THR A 49 12.46 24.60 3.84
N ALA A 50 13.59 24.63 3.12
CA ALA A 50 14.21 23.40 2.60
C ALA A 50 14.60 22.42 3.73
N SER A 51 15.08 22.94 4.85
CA SER A 51 15.48 22.14 6.02
C SER A 51 14.27 21.44 6.66
N GLU A 52 13.17 22.17 6.87
CA GLU A 52 11.94 21.60 7.44
C GLU A 52 11.35 20.51 6.54
N ARG A 53 11.36 20.72 5.22
CA ARG A 53 10.93 19.70 4.26
C ARG A 53 11.78 18.43 4.35
N GLN A 54 13.10 18.60 4.46
CA GLN A 54 14.02 17.47 4.56
C GLN A 54 13.81 16.69 5.87
N ALA A 55 13.59 17.40 6.98
CA ALA A 55 13.26 16.79 8.27
C ALA A 55 11.92 16.02 8.22
N ALA A 56 10.89 16.59 7.59
CA ALA A 56 9.60 15.94 7.39
C ALA A 56 9.72 14.64 6.58
N ILE A 57 10.47 14.66 5.46
CA ILE A 57 10.73 13.46 4.65
C ILE A 57 11.49 12.40 5.45
N ALA A 58 12.48 12.81 6.25
CA ALA A 58 13.25 11.88 7.09
C ALA A 58 12.37 11.24 8.17
N ALA A 59 11.51 12.02 8.84
CA ALA A 59 10.56 11.51 9.82
C ALA A 59 9.58 10.50 9.19
N LEU A 60 9.04 10.82 8.02
CA LEU A 60 8.16 9.92 7.27
C LEU A 60 8.85 8.61 6.90
N ARG A 61 10.10 8.66 6.42
CA ARG A 61 10.90 7.47 6.10
C ARG A 61 11.15 6.60 7.33
N ASN A 62 11.48 7.20 8.46
CA ASN A 62 11.72 6.48 9.71
C ASN A 62 10.44 5.80 10.21
N SER A 63 9.31 6.51 10.18
CA SER A 63 8.00 5.96 10.56
C SER A 63 7.60 4.80 9.64
N ALA A 64 7.77 4.95 8.33
CA ALA A 64 7.52 3.88 7.37
C ALA A 64 8.43 2.66 7.61
N GLN A 65 9.72 2.88 7.91
CA GLN A 65 10.65 1.80 8.21
C GLN A 65 10.26 1.04 9.47
N GLN A 66 9.79 1.74 10.51
CA GLN A 66 9.28 1.13 11.74
C GLN A 66 8.02 0.29 11.46
N ALA A 67 7.06 0.83 10.71
CA ALA A 67 5.85 0.09 10.33
C ALA A 67 6.18 -1.14 9.48
N TYR A 68 7.18 -1.03 8.60
CA TYR A 68 7.67 -2.16 7.81
C TYR A 68 8.26 -3.27 8.71
N GLN A 69 9.10 -2.91 9.67
CA GLN A 69 9.63 -3.86 10.66
C GLN A 69 8.52 -4.54 11.46
N ALA A 70 7.44 -3.80 11.78
CA ALA A 70 6.31 -4.36 12.51
C ALA A 70 5.49 -5.38 11.71
N ILE A 71 5.43 -5.26 10.38
CA ILE A 71 4.75 -6.24 9.51
C ILE A 71 5.67 -7.38 9.04
N ALA A 72 6.97 -7.29 9.25
CA ALA A 72 7.94 -8.31 8.81
C ALA A 72 7.58 -9.74 9.29
N PRO A 73 7.11 -9.98 10.53
CA PRO A 73 6.68 -11.32 10.95
C PRO A 73 5.49 -11.87 10.14
N ILE A 74 4.60 -10.99 9.66
CA ILE A 74 3.50 -11.40 8.77
C ILE A 74 4.07 -11.81 7.41
N LEU A 75 5.00 -11.03 6.87
CA LEU A 75 5.65 -11.36 5.60
C LEU A 75 6.36 -12.72 5.70
N GLU A 76 7.17 -12.93 6.72
CA GLU A 76 7.88 -14.21 6.94
C GLU A 76 6.92 -15.40 7.04
N ARG A 77 5.86 -15.26 7.84
CA ARG A 77 4.87 -16.32 8.04
C ARG A 77 4.13 -16.72 6.76
N PHE A 78 3.88 -15.76 5.87
CA PHE A 78 3.04 -15.95 4.69
C PHE A 78 3.81 -15.93 3.37
N GLY A 79 5.13 -16.15 3.40
CA GLY A 79 5.97 -16.23 2.20
C GLY A 79 6.06 -14.91 1.43
N GLY A 80 6.10 -13.80 2.16
CA GLY A 80 6.17 -12.45 1.63
C GLY A 80 7.59 -12.04 1.26
N HIS A 81 7.74 -11.46 0.08
CA HIS A 81 9.00 -10.97 -0.47
C HIS A 81 8.87 -9.50 -0.87
N PRO A 82 9.63 -8.58 -0.26
CA PRO A 82 9.64 -7.19 -0.68
C PRO A 82 10.30 -7.07 -2.07
N LEU A 83 9.68 -6.30 -2.95
CA LEU A 83 10.20 -6.01 -4.30
C LEU A 83 11.03 -4.72 -4.34
N ALA A 84 11.18 -4.06 -3.19
CA ALA A 84 12.06 -2.91 -2.98
C ALA A 84 12.82 -3.09 -1.67
N SER A 85 14.03 -2.53 -1.56
CA SER A 85 14.87 -2.68 -0.36
C SER A 85 14.34 -1.95 0.88
N ARG A 86 13.46 -0.97 0.70
CA ARG A 86 12.84 -0.17 1.77
C ARG A 86 11.55 0.50 1.29
N PRO A 87 10.67 0.92 2.21
CA PRO A 87 9.53 1.77 1.86
C PRO A 87 9.95 3.07 1.17
N ASN A 88 9.08 3.58 0.29
CA ASN A 88 9.31 4.82 -0.43
C ASN A 88 8.91 6.05 0.42
N ALA A 89 9.05 7.24 -0.17
CA ALA A 89 8.76 8.52 0.51
C ALA A 89 7.25 8.77 0.77
N LEU A 90 6.37 7.83 0.43
CA LEU A 90 4.95 7.86 0.74
C LEU A 90 4.57 6.77 1.75
N GLY A 91 5.56 6.09 2.35
CA GLY A 91 5.32 4.96 3.24
C GLY A 91 4.80 3.71 2.51
N ALA A 92 5.02 3.60 1.20
CA ALA A 92 4.56 2.44 0.44
C ALA A 92 5.70 1.46 0.13
N ILE A 93 5.40 0.16 0.12
CA ILE A 93 6.34 -0.88 -0.30
C ILE A 93 5.65 -1.92 -1.21
N PRO A 94 6.19 -2.19 -2.41
CA PRO A 94 5.71 -3.29 -3.23
C PRO A 94 6.22 -4.62 -2.66
N ILE A 95 5.32 -5.60 -2.58
CA ILE A 95 5.60 -6.95 -2.09
C ILE A 95 4.96 -7.98 -3.01
N GLU A 96 5.54 -9.17 -3.03
CA GLU A 96 4.86 -10.40 -3.45
C GLU A 96 4.54 -11.21 -2.19
N ILE A 97 3.28 -11.65 -2.03
CA ILE A 97 2.85 -12.42 -0.86
C ILE A 97 1.65 -13.30 -1.22
N THR A 98 1.43 -14.37 -0.44
CA THR A 98 0.28 -15.24 -0.61
C THR A 98 -1.06 -14.50 -0.43
N ALA A 99 -2.12 -15.00 -1.07
CA ALA A 99 -3.46 -14.44 -0.94
C ALA A 99 -3.96 -14.42 0.53
N GLU A 100 -3.58 -15.41 1.34
CA GLU A 100 -3.81 -15.40 2.79
C GLU A 100 -2.99 -14.33 3.51
N GLY A 101 -1.72 -14.16 3.13
CA GLY A 101 -0.87 -13.08 3.65
C GLY A 101 -1.43 -11.68 3.38
N VAL A 102 -2.03 -11.44 2.20
CA VAL A 102 -2.73 -10.17 1.92
C VAL A 102 -3.87 -9.94 2.93
N LYS A 103 -4.65 -10.98 3.25
CA LYS A 103 -5.73 -10.89 4.24
C LYS A 103 -5.18 -10.62 5.64
N ALA A 104 -4.07 -11.26 6.01
CA ALA A 104 -3.39 -11.04 7.28
C ALA A 104 -2.85 -9.60 7.42
N LEU A 105 -2.22 -9.07 6.37
CA LEU A 105 -1.76 -7.68 6.32
C LEU A 105 -2.93 -6.69 6.46
N ALA A 106 -4.08 -6.98 5.86
CA ALA A 106 -5.26 -6.13 5.99
C ALA A 106 -5.78 -6.03 7.45
N GLN A 107 -5.46 -7.01 8.31
CA GLN A 107 -5.80 -6.95 9.74
C GLN A 107 -4.76 -6.20 10.59
N SER A 108 -3.59 -5.84 10.04
CA SER A 108 -2.52 -5.19 10.80
C SER A 108 -2.75 -3.70 10.97
N ASP A 109 -2.65 -3.17 12.21
CA ASP A 109 -2.75 -1.73 12.49
C ASP A 109 -1.62 -0.90 11.86
N TRP A 110 -0.53 -1.56 11.44
CA TRP A 110 0.62 -0.97 10.75
C TRP A 110 0.41 -0.81 9.24
N VAL A 111 -0.76 -1.18 8.73
CA VAL A 111 -1.13 -1.07 7.32
C VAL A 111 -2.34 -0.14 7.21
N ASP A 112 -2.24 0.87 6.36
CA ASP A 112 -3.32 1.81 6.05
C ASP A 112 -4.14 1.35 4.84
N GLY A 113 -3.50 0.66 3.90
CA GLY A 113 -4.15 0.19 2.68
C GLY A 113 -3.28 -0.80 1.92
N ILE A 114 -3.91 -1.57 1.04
CA ILE A 114 -3.24 -2.52 0.16
C ILE A 114 -3.85 -2.38 -1.23
N LEU A 115 -2.99 -2.03 -2.18
CA LEU A 115 -3.34 -1.89 -3.58
C LEU A 115 -2.86 -3.11 -4.34
N GLU A 116 -3.67 -3.59 -5.27
CA GLU A 116 -3.24 -4.66 -6.17
C GLU A 116 -2.28 -4.11 -7.22
N ASP A 117 -1.19 -4.83 -7.47
CA ASP A 117 -0.23 -4.47 -8.53
C ASP A 117 -0.76 -4.94 -9.89
N GLN A 118 -1.64 -4.12 -10.48
CA GLN A 118 -2.29 -4.36 -11.76
C GLN A 118 -1.38 -3.96 -12.94
N PRO A 119 -1.42 -4.69 -14.06
CA PRO A 119 -0.66 -4.33 -15.25
C PRO A 119 -1.16 -3.00 -15.84
N ILE A 120 -0.22 -2.12 -16.19
CA ILE A 120 -0.51 -0.88 -16.92
C ILE A 120 -0.22 -1.14 -18.40
N GLN A 121 -1.20 -0.89 -19.26
CA GLN A 121 -1.08 -1.01 -20.71
C GLN A 121 -1.10 0.38 -21.35
N PRO A 122 -0.23 0.67 -22.32
CA PRO A 122 -0.36 1.87 -23.14
C PRO A 122 -1.72 1.88 -23.84
N VAL A 123 -2.40 3.03 -23.82
CA VAL A 123 -3.52 3.27 -24.73
C VAL A 123 -2.95 3.64 -26.08
N ASP A 124 -3.20 2.80 -27.07
CA ASP A 124 -2.75 3.02 -28.44
C ASP A 124 -3.40 4.30 -29.01
N ALA A 125 -2.58 5.26 -29.48
CA ALA A 125 -3.08 6.53 -30.01
C ALA A 125 -3.95 6.38 -31.28
N ALA A 126 -4.03 5.16 -31.83
CA ALA A 126 -4.83 4.81 -32.99
C ALA A 126 -6.24 4.28 -32.67
N MET A 127 -6.66 4.20 -31.39
CA MET A 127 -8.06 3.94 -31.07
C MET A 127 -8.91 5.20 -31.31
N ASN A 128 -9.25 5.35 -32.59
CA ASN A 128 -10.25 6.18 -33.22
C ASN A 128 -11.40 6.56 -32.27
N VAL A 129 -11.55 7.87 -32.03
CA VAL A 129 -12.69 8.52 -31.34
C VAL A 129 -13.95 8.46 -32.22
N LYS A 130 -14.35 7.26 -32.66
CA LYS A 130 -15.51 7.04 -33.55
C LYS A 130 -16.56 6.06 -33.04
N SER A 131 -16.59 5.80 -31.73
CA SER A 131 -17.67 5.01 -31.13
C SER A 131 -18.36 5.68 -29.94
N ILE A 132 -18.24 7.01 -29.80
CA ILE A 132 -19.08 7.79 -28.87
C ILE A 132 -20.12 8.58 -29.67
N THR A 133 -20.91 7.88 -30.48
CA THR A 133 -22.23 8.33 -30.95
C THR A 133 -22.93 7.10 -31.45
N THR A 134 -24.01 6.67 -30.79
CA THR A 134 -25.35 6.46 -31.39
C THR A 134 -26.30 5.98 -30.30
N ALA A 135 -27.36 6.78 -30.12
CA ALA A 135 -28.69 6.53 -29.53
C ALA A 135 -28.79 5.99 -28.10
#